data_AF-A0A0F9Y3N9-F1
#
_entry.id   AF-A0A0F9Y3N9-F1
#
_cell.length_a   1.000
_cell.length_b   1.000
_cell.length_c   1.000
_cell.angle_alpha   90.00
_cell.angle_beta   90.00
_cell.angle_gamma   90.00
#
_symmetry.space_group_name_H-M   'P 1'
#
loop_
_entity.id
_entity.type
_entity.pdbx_description
1 polymer ?
#
loop_
_entity_poly.entity_id
_entity_poly.type
_entity_poly.pdbx_seq_one_letter_code
_entity_poly.pdbx_strand_id
1 'polypeptide(L)'
;MASRLEDLFCHYTNPEKKVAHADLSREVNTAYAGHLEAQAVRYRCSVDDLDKAFGGAEHFITIAEGCYGYAVEGQLQTSNTGLNHDKWLDFASFINQARWDAEFYGVNSLALNLEHVFKLGAIRARLDCDTIGEAAYDALPEVIRDTAVGYLSLHEVAFLACMTEKAVRNATQPIAADRLATRKEGKRTVVDSPEALRWLKGRRNFVQTELV
;
A
#
# COMPACT_ATOMS: atom_id res chain seq x y z
N MET A 1 -11.87 3.22 -17.84
CA MET A 1 -10.90 3.42 -16.74
C MET A 1 -10.15 2.12 -16.61
N ALA A 2 -8.82 2.16 -16.74
CA ALA A 2 -8.00 1.01 -16.35
C ALA A 2 -8.23 0.72 -14.86
N SER A 3 -8.24 -0.56 -14.49
CA SER A 3 -8.26 -0.99 -13.09
C SER A 3 -6.99 -0.51 -12.40
N ARG A 4 -7.11 0.03 -11.18
CA ARG A 4 -5.94 0.42 -10.39
C ARG A 4 -5.19 -0.83 -9.98
N LEU A 5 -3.87 -0.73 -9.84
CA LEU A 5 -3.03 -1.91 -9.58
C LEU A 5 -3.39 -2.58 -8.26
N GLU A 6 -3.63 -1.81 -7.20
CA GLU A 6 -4.04 -2.36 -5.91
C GLU A 6 -5.41 -3.04 -5.96
N ASP A 7 -6.28 -2.65 -6.89
CA ASP A 7 -7.59 -3.30 -7.08
C ASP A 7 -7.45 -4.68 -7.74
N LEU A 8 -6.28 -5.01 -8.32
CA LEU A 8 -6.03 -6.28 -9.00
C LEU A 8 -5.64 -7.42 -8.06
N PHE A 9 -5.01 -7.12 -6.92
CA PHE A 9 -4.49 -8.18 -6.03
C PHE A 9 -4.61 -7.91 -4.52
N CYS A 10 -4.92 -6.68 -4.07
CA CYS A 10 -5.03 -6.33 -2.64
C CYS A 10 -6.46 -6.52 -2.09
N HIS A 11 -7.03 -7.71 -2.31
CA HIS A 11 -8.44 -7.99 -2.01
C HIS A 11 -8.75 -8.16 -0.53
N TYR A 12 -7.77 -8.56 0.29
CA TYR A 12 -7.99 -8.92 1.70
C TYR A 12 -7.47 -7.83 2.64
N THR A 13 -7.88 -6.60 2.38
CA THR A 13 -7.46 -5.40 3.11
C THR A 13 -8.65 -4.75 3.82
N ASN A 14 -8.43 -4.31 5.07
CA ASN A 14 -9.44 -3.60 5.87
C ASN A 14 -8.87 -2.24 6.32
N PRO A 15 -9.59 -1.11 6.11
CA PRO A 15 -9.21 0.20 6.62
C PRO A 15 -8.76 0.26 8.09
N GLU A 16 -9.33 -0.57 8.97
CA GLU A 16 -9.03 -0.54 10.41
C GLU A 16 -7.75 -1.28 10.80
N LYS A 17 -7.16 -2.03 9.88
CA LYS A 17 -5.99 -2.86 10.15
C LYS A 17 -4.79 -1.98 10.46
N LYS A 18 -4.04 -2.36 11.49
CA LYS A 18 -2.74 -1.79 11.83
C LYS A 18 -1.68 -2.83 11.57
N VAL A 19 -0.73 -2.48 10.72
CA VAL A 19 0.44 -3.32 10.44
C VAL A 19 1.58 -2.85 11.33
N ALA A 20 2.13 -3.75 12.14
CA ALA A 20 3.34 -3.44 12.91
C ALA A 20 4.57 -3.65 12.01
N HIS A 21 5.53 -2.74 12.09
CA HIS A 21 6.80 -2.86 11.35
C HIS A 21 7.48 -4.21 11.59
N ALA A 22 7.47 -4.71 12.83
CA ALA A 22 8.07 -5.99 13.21
C ALA A 22 7.43 -7.22 12.54
N ASP A 23 6.21 -7.10 12.00
CA ASP A 23 5.54 -8.21 11.32
C ASP A 23 6.00 -8.39 9.86
N LEU A 24 6.59 -7.35 9.25
CA LEU A 24 6.94 -7.34 7.83
C LEU A 24 7.97 -8.41 7.49
N SER A 25 9.12 -8.41 8.17
CA SER A 25 10.19 -9.34 7.88
C SER A 25 9.75 -10.79 8.11
N ARG A 26 8.92 -11.05 9.13
CA ARG A 26 8.36 -12.39 9.39
C ARG A 26 7.45 -12.84 8.25
N GLU A 27 6.56 -11.97 7.80
CA GLU A 27 5.62 -12.29 6.73
C GLU A 27 6.32 -12.47 5.39
N VAL A 28 7.31 -11.62 5.06
CA VAL A 28 8.15 -11.78 3.87
C VAL A 28 8.85 -13.13 3.87
N ASN A 29 9.46 -13.54 4.98
CA ASN A 29 10.13 -14.84 5.08
C ASN A 29 9.13 -16.01 4.88
N THR A 30 7.93 -15.90 5.42
CA THR A 30 6.89 -16.93 5.26
C THR A 30 6.41 -17.00 3.81
N ALA A 31 6.10 -15.85 3.20
CA ALA A 31 5.69 -15.75 1.81
C ALA A 31 6.75 -16.26 0.85
N TYR A 32 8.02 -15.92 1.09
CA TYR A 32 9.16 -16.36 0.30
C TYR A 32 9.42 -17.86 0.43
N ALA A 33 9.33 -18.43 1.64
CA ALA A 33 9.44 -19.88 1.82
C ALA A 33 8.35 -20.63 1.05
N GLY A 34 7.09 -20.18 1.12
CA GLY A 34 6.01 -20.75 0.34
C GLY A 34 6.22 -20.59 -1.17
N HIS A 35 6.75 -19.44 -1.62
CA HIS A 35 7.13 -19.24 -3.02
C HIS A 35 8.17 -20.28 -3.48
N LEU A 36 9.21 -20.52 -2.68
CA LEU A 36 10.22 -21.53 -2.99
C LEU A 36 9.63 -22.93 -3.08
N GLU A 37 8.73 -23.31 -2.16
CA GLU A 37 8.03 -24.60 -2.20
C GLU A 37 7.22 -24.75 -3.49
N ALA A 38 6.45 -23.73 -3.87
CA ALA A 38 5.66 -23.73 -5.10
C ALA A 38 6.53 -23.83 -6.36
N GLN A 39 7.61 -23.04 -6.44
CA GLN A 39 8.51 -23.08 -7.59
C GLN A 39 9.30 -24.39 -7.65
N ALA A 40 9.67 -24.99 -6.50
CA ALA A 40 10.35 -26.29 -6.45
C ALA A 40 9.49 -27.39 -7.08
N VAL A 41 8.18 -27.39 -6.78
CA VAL A 41 7.21 -28.30 -7.40
C VAL A 41 7.11 -28.04 -8.91
N ARG A 42 7.00 -26.76 -9.31
CA ARG A 42 6.86 -26.36 -10.72
C ARG A 42 8.06 -26.77 -11.58
N TYR A 43 9.27 -26.50 -11.10
CA TYR A 43 10.52 -26.70 -11.85
C TYR A 43 11.19 -28.04 -11.56
N ARG A 44 10.67 -28.83 -10.60
CA ARG A 44 11.19 -30.14 -10.21
C ARG A 44 12.64 -30.07 -9.74
N CYS A 45 12.96 -29.06 -8.94
CA CYS A 45 14.27 -28.84 -8.34
C CYS A 45 14.18 -28.76 -6.81
N SER A 46 15.33 -28.68 -6.14
CA SER A 46 15.36 -28.51 -4.69
C SER A 46 15.07 -27.07 -4.28
N VAL A 47 14.49 -26.89 -3.09
CA VAL A 47 14.27 -25.57 -2.47
C VAL A 47 15.59 -24.83 -2.29
N ASP A 48 16.65 -25.52 -1.87
CA ASP A 48 17.98 -24.93 -1.64
C ASP A 48 18.61 -24.38 -2.94
N ASP A 49 18.40 -25.04 -4.08
CA ASP A 49 18.92 -24.56 -5.37
C ASP A 49 18.15 -23.32 -5.84
N LEU A 50 16.84 -23.28 -5.60
CA LEU A 50 16.02 -22.09 -5.90
C LEU A 50 16.36 -20.92 -4.99
N ASP A 51 16.57 -21.16 -3.69
CA ASP A 51 16.93 -20.10 -2.76
C ASP A 51 18.25 -19.44 -3.15
N LYS A 52 19.26 -20.25 -3.52
CA LYS A 52 20.52 -19.74 -4.07
C LYS A 52 20.34 -18.98 -5.37
N ALA A 53 19.43 -19.42 -6.24
CA ALA A 53 19.17 -18.77 -7.52
C ALA A 53 18.42 -17.43 -7.35
N PHE A 54 17.52 -17.34 -6.37
CA PHE A 54 16.72 -16.15 -6.10
C PHE A 54 17.39 -15.17 -5.14
N GLY A 55 18.42 -15.61 -4.41
CA GLY A 55 19.23 -14.73 -3.56
C GLY A 55 18.61 -14.42 -2.20
N GLY A 56 17.64 -15.22 -1.75
CA GLY A 56 17.03 -15.10 -0.43
C GLY A 56 15.95 -14.01 -0.31
N ALA A 57 15.36 -13.93 0.88
CA ALA A 57 14.25 -13.02 1.19
C ALA A 57 14.69 -11.56 1.48
N GLU A 58 15.99 -11.30 1.67
CA GLU A 58 16.51 -10.02 2.17
C GLU A 58 16.13 -8.82 1.29
N HIS A 59 16.13 -9.01 -0.04
CA HIS A 59 15.67 -8.00 -0.99
C HIS A 59 14.22 -7.58 -0.69
N PHE A 60 13.31 -8.54 -0.55
CA PHE A 60 11.90 -8.27 -0.28
C PHE A 60 11.65 -7.69 1.11
N ILE A 61 12.48 -8.03 2.11
CA ILE A 61 12.41 -7.41 3.44
C ILE A 61 12.73 -5.92 3.33
N THR A 62 13.85 -5.59 2.68
CA THR A 62 14.28 -4.21 2.46
C THR A 62 13.21 -3.39 1.72
N ILE A 63 12.56 -4.01 0.73
CA ILE A 63 11.45 -3.39 -0.01
C ILE A 63 10.25 -3.13 0.89
N ALA A 64 9.80 -4.14 1.64
CA ALA A 64 8.65 -4.02 2.52
C ALA A 64 8.85 -2.92 3.57
N GLU A 65 10.06 -2.77 4.11
CA GLU A 65 10.44 -1.71 5.04
C GLU A 65 10.37 -0.32 4.39
N GLY A 66 10.92 -0.17 3.17
CA GLY A 66 10.80 1.09 2.42
C GLY A 66 9.34 1.46 2.13
N CYS A 67 8.55 0.49 1.65
CA CYS A 67 7.13 0.69 1.41
C CYS A 67 6.36 1.06 2.69
N TYR A 68 6.72 0.47 3.83
CA TYR A 68 6.14 0.82 5.13
C TYR A 68 6.49 2.24 5.57
N GLY A 69 7.77 2.63 5.45
CA GLY A 69 8.23 3.97 5.78
C GLY A 69 7.42 5.05 5.05
N TYR A 70 7.16 4.85 3.76
CA TYR A 70 6.29 5.76 3.03
C TYR A 70 4.80 5.61 3.39
N ALA A 71 4.22 4.41 3.26
CA ALA A 71 2.78 4.20 3.37
C ALA A 71 2.24 4.53 4.78
N VAL A 72 2.96 4.10 5.81
CA VAL A 72 2.54 4.20 7.22
C VAL A 72 3.16 5.40 7.90
N GLU A 73 4.48 5.62 7.72
CA GLU A 73 5.21 6.68 8.43
C GLU A 73 5.29 8.00 7.65
N GLY A 74 4.80 8.04 6.41
CA GLY A 74 4.78 9.26 5.60
C GLY A 74 6.17 9.71 5.12
N GLN A 75 7.19 8.85 5.13
CA GLN A 75 8.54 9.21 4.69
C GLN A 75 8.69 9.01 3.19
N LEU A 76 8.63 10.10 2.42
CA LEU A 76 8.82 10.07 0.96
C LEU A 76 10.24 10.49 0.60
N GLN A 77 11.06 9.50 0.21
CA GLN A 77 12.46 9.70 -0.18
C GLN A 77 12.56 10.46 -1.50
N THR A 78 13.26 11.60 -1.48
CA THR A 78 13.41 12.52 -2.64
C THR A 78 14.50 12.11 -3.63
N SER A 79 15.44 11.26 -3.23
CA SER A 79 16.51 10.79 -4.12
C SER A 79 16.04 9.61 -4.97
N ASN A 80 16.29 9.63 -6.29
CA ASN A 80 16.11 8.50 -7.23
C ASN A 80 16.91 7.24 -6.86
N THR A 81 17.72 7.30 -5.80
CA THR A 81 18.51 6.20 -5.24
C THR A 81 17.88 5.57 -3.99
N GLY A 82 16.70 6.06 -3.57
CA GLY A 82 15.99 5.55 -2.40
C GLY A 82 15.37 4.17 -2.65
N LEU A 83 15.08 3.44 -1.56
CA LEU A 83 14.38 2.13 -1.61
C LEU A 83 13.00 2.19 -2.28
N ASN A 84 12.49 3.41 -2.47
CA ASN A 84 11.16 3.68 -2.97
C ASN A 84 11.01 3.71 -4.49
N HIS A 85 12.05 3.86 -5.32
CA HIS A 85 11.81 4.26 -6.72
C HIS A 85 11.58 3.11 -7.71
N ASP A 86 12.37 2.03 -7.65
CA ASP A 86 12.23 0.90 -8.60
C ASP A 86 11.64 -0.37 -7.97
N LYS A 87 11.66 -0.46 -6.65
CA LYS A 87 11.40 -1.73 -5.97
C LYS A 87 9.93 -1.99 -5.65
N TRP A 88 9.06 -1.01 -5.86
CA TRP A 88 7.62 -1.18 -5.64
C TRP A 88 6.97 -2.11 -6.68
N LEU A 89 7.55 -2.20 -7.88
CA LEU A 89 7.11 -3.17 -8.88
C LEU A 89 7.46 -4.60 -8.45
N ASP A 90 8.67 -4.81 -7.92
CA ASP A 90 9.07 -6.08 -7.31
C ASP A 90 8.16 -6.42 -6.13
N PHE A 91 7.79 -5.43 -5.31
CA PHE A 91 6.87 -5.62 -4.20
C PHE A 91 5.48 -6.10 -4.66
N ALA A 92 4.89 -5.39 -5.63
CA ALA A 92 3.61 -5.76 -6.21
C ALA A 92 3.65 -7.15 -6.85
N SER A 93 4.72 -7.45 -7.59
CA SER A 93 4.93 -8.75 -8.23
C SER A 93 5.06 -9.86 -7.21
N PHE A 94 5.82 -9.64 -6.13
CA PHE A 94 5.98 -10.61 -5.04
C PHE A 94 4.66 -10.90 -4.32
N ILE A 95 3.89 -9.87 -3.96
CA ILE A 95 2.58 -10.02 -3.32
C ILE A 95 1.62 -10.79 -4.23
N ASN A 96 1.59 -10.45 -5.51
CA ASN A 96 0.73 -11.13 -6.48
C ASN A 96 1.17 -12.59 -6.65
N GLN A 97 2.46 -12.86 -6.82
CA GLN A 97 2.99 -14.22 -6.97
C GLN A 97 2.73 -15.07 -5.74
N ALA A 98 2.91 -14.52 -4.54
CA ALA A 98 2.60 -15.16 -3.28
C ALA A 98 1.13 -15.62 -3.19
N ARG A 99 0.19 -14.90 -3.81
CA ARG A 99 -1.21 -15.34 -3.94
C ARG A 99 -1.34 -16.53 -4.89
N TRP A 100 -0.75 -16.43 -6.07
CA TRP A 100 -0.76 -17.52 -7.04
C TRP A 100 -0.16 -18.80 -6.47
N ASP A 101 0.94 -18.69 -5.72
CA ASP A 101 1.56 -19.84 -5.09
C ASP A 101 0.60 -20.50 -4.07
N ALA A 102 -0.03 -19.70 -3.21
CA ALA A 102 -0.98 -20.21 -2.23
C ALA A 102 -2.21 -20.88 -2.87
N GLU A 103 -2.77 -20.27 -3.92
CA GLU A 103 -3.98 -20.75 -4.57
C GLU A 103 -3.74 -22.01 -5.42
N PHE A 104 -2.64 -22.04 -6.18
CA PHE A 104 -2.39 -23.12 -7.15
C PHE A 104 -1.59 -24.28 -6.57
N TYR A 105 -0.76 -24.02 -5.56
CA TYR A 105 0.10 -25.03 -4.96
C TYR A 105 -0.26 -25.35 -3.50
N GLY A 106 -1.21 -24.62 -2.90
CA GLY A 106 -1.67 -24.88 -1.53
C GLY A 106 -0.61 -24.57 -0.46
N VAL A 107 0.41 -23.79 -0.81
CA VAL A 107 1.50 -23.39 0.10
C VAL A 107 1.06 -22.21 0.97
N ASN A 108 1.65 -22.08 2.15
CA ASN A 108 1.36 -20.97 3.05
C ASN A 108 2.17 -19.71 2.67
N SER A 109 1.83 -19.07 1.56
CA SER A 109 2.55 -17.90 1.05
C SER A 109 1.79 -16.57 1.15
N LEU A 110 0.54 -16.55 1.62
CA LEU A 110 -0.27 -15.32 1.64
C LEU A 110 0.37 -14.20 2.47
N ALA A 111 0.46 -13.01 1.88
CA ALA A 111 1.13 -11.84 2.46
C ALA A 111 0.16 -10.68 2.72
N LEU A 112 -0.81 -10.91 3.60
CA LEU A 112 -1.93 -10.00 3.89
C LEU A 112 -1.52 -8.65 4.50
N ASN A 113 -0.43 -8.53 5.26
CA ASN A 113 0.04 -7.20 5.69
C ASN A 113 0.78 -6.49 4.56
N LEU A 114 1.51 -7.21 3.72
CA LEU A 114 2.17 -6.63 2.55
C LEU A 114 1.16 -6.07 1.55
N GLU A 115 0.07 -6.79 1.26
CA GLU A 115 -1.08 -6.28 0.50
C GLU A 115 -1.64 -4.98 1.09
N HIS A 116 -1.78 -4.95 2.42
CA HIS A 116 -2.33 -3.80 3.12
C HIS A 116 -1.40 -2.58 3.02
N VAL A 117 -0.10 -2.77 3.23
CA VAL A 117 0.92 -1.72 3.10
C VAL A 117 0.97 -1.19 1.66
N PHE A 118 0.96 -2.07 0.66
CA PHE A 118 0.95 -1.67 -0.74
C PHE A 118 -0.27 -0.81 -1.07
N LYS A 119 -1.46 -1.26 -0.69
CA LYS A 119 -2.71 -0.51 -0.91
C LYS A 119 -2.70 0.83 -0.19
N LEU A 120 -2.24 0.88 1.05
CA LEU A 120 -2.13 2.13 1.81
C LEU A 120 -1.17 3.11 1.11
N GLY A 121 -0.04 2.62 0.62
CA GLY A 121 0.93 3.40 -0.15
C GLY A 121 0.37 3.95 -1.45
N ALA A 122 -0.37 3.14 -2.21
CA ALA A 122 -1.04 3.57 -3.44
C ALA A 122 -2.13 4.63 -3.18
N ILE A 123 -2.88 4.50 -2.08
CA ILE A 123 -3.86 5.52 -1.67
C ILE A 123 -3.15 6.82 -1.24
N ARG A 124 -2.05 6.71 -0.50
CA ARG A 124 -1.25 7.87 -0.06
C ARG A 124 -0.63 8.60 -1.24
N ALA A 125 -0.09 7.88 -2.23
CA ALA A 125 0.44 8.47 -3.47
C ALA A 125 -0.57 9.38 -4.17
N ARG A 126 -1.86 9.00 -4.18
CA ARG A 126 -2.91 9.88 -4.71
C ARG A 126 -3.02 11.20 -3.96
N LEU A 127 -3.09 11.12 -2.64
CA LEU A 127 -3.18 12.29 -1.78
C LEU A 127 -1.97 13.20 -1.97
N ASP A 128 -0.79 12.61 -2.02
CA ASP A 128 0.48 13.35 -2.10
C ASP A 128 0.69 13.97 -3.48
N CYS A 129 0.38 13.27 -4.58
CA CYS A 129 0.38 13.89 -5.91
C CYS A 129 -0.59 15.08 -5.99
N ASP A 130 -1.78 14.97 -5.36
CA ASP A 130 -2.78 16.04 -5.39
C ASP A 130 -2.46 17.22 -4.45
N THR A 131 -1.62 17.04 -3.41
CA THR A 131 -1.39 18.05 -2.35
C THR A 131 0.04 18.55 -2.22
N ILE A 132 1.03 17.73 -2.58
CA ILE A 132 2.46 18.09 -2.64
C ILE A 132 2.84 18.47 -4.09
N GLY A 133 2.20 17.86 -5.09
CA GLY A 133 2.39 18.21 -6.50
C GLY A 133 3.65 17.58 -7.10
N GLU A 134 4.38 18.36 -7.90
CA GLU A 134 5.53 17.91 -8.70
C GLU A 134 6.61 17.22 -7.87
N ALA A 135 6.89 17.70 -6.64
CA ALA A 135 7.88 17.08 -5.77
C ALA A 135 7.49 15.64 -5.34
N ALA A 136 6.21 15.36 -5.14
CA ALA A 136 5.76 13.99 -4.89
C ALA A 136 5.79 13.16 -6.18
N TYR A 137 5.38 13.76 -7.30
CA TYR A 137 5.43 13.09 -8.60
C TYR A 137 6.84 12.58 -8.93
N ASP A 138 7.86 13.41 -8.75
CA ASP A 138 9.26 13.03 -9.04
C ASP A 138 9.80 11.95 -8.09
N ALA A 139 9.41 12.02 -6.81
CA ALA A 139 9.88 11.10 -5.78
C ALA A 139 9.17 9.73 -5.80
N LEU A 140 7.95 9.65 -6.34
CA LEU A 140 7.15 8.43 -6.31
C LEU A 140 7.61 7.40 -7.35
N PRO A 141 7.58 6.10 -7.01
CA PRO A 141 7.81 5.03 -7.98
C PRO A 141 6.79 5.06 -9.11
N GLU A 142 7.22 4.76 -10.34
CA GLU A 142 6.40 4.80 -11.56
C GLU A 142 5.06 4.07 -11.39
N VAL A 143 5.10 2.90 -10.73
CA VAL A 143 3.94 2.02 -10.53
C VAL A 143 2.78 2.65 -9.73
N ILE A 144 3.02 3.74 -8.99
CA ILE A 144 1.98 4.49 -8.23
C ILE A 144 1.98 6.00 -8.50
N ARG A 145 2.82 6.50 -9.42
CA ARG A 145 3.04 7.94 -9.66
C ARG A 145 1.84 8.63 -10.35
N ASP A 146 1.24 8.00 -11.35
CA ASP A 146 0.14 8.57 -12.15
C ASP A 146 -1.24 8.33 -11.55
N THR A 147 -1.36 8.54 -10.23
CA THR A 147 -2.58 8.22 -9.49
C THR A 147 -3.42 9.45 -9.10
N ALA A 148 -2.92 10.66 -9.40
CA ALA A 148 -3.60 11.93 -9.14
C ALA A 148 -4.99 11.98 -9.78
N VAL A 149 -6.00 12.35 -8.98
CA VAL A 149 -7.41 12.46 -9.42
C VAL A 149 -8.13 13.67 -8.82
N GLY A 150 -7.50 14.39 -7.88
CA GLY A 150 -8.05 15.53 -7.17
C GLY A 150 -9.00 15.20 -6.02
N TYR A 151 -9.29 13.92 -5.76
CA TYR A 151 -10.20 13.50 -4.71
C TYR A 151 -9.95 12.06 -4.21
N LEU A 152 -10.43 11.78 -3.00
CA LEU A 152 -10.50 10.45 -2.41
C LEU A 152 -11.95 10.03 -2.14
N SER A 153 -12.24 8.74 -2.27
CA SER A 153 -13.47 8.15 -1.76
C SER A 153 -13.47 8.08 -0.23
N LEU A 154 -14.66 7.97 0.39
CA LEU A 154 -14.75 7.78 1.85
C LEU A 154 -14.00 6.54 2.34
N HIS A 155 -13.93 5.50 1.50
CA HIS A 155 -13.18 4.27 1.79
C HIS A 155 -11.67 4.52 1.84
N GLU A 156 -11.13 5.29 0.89
CA GLU A 156 -9.71 5.65 0.86
C GLU A 156 -9.32 6.57 2.03
N VAL A 157 -10.19 7.53 2.38
CA VAL A 157 -10.02 8.35 3.59
C VAL A 157 -10.01 7.46 4.84
N ALA A 158 -10.86 6.43 4.88
CA ALA A 158 -10.91 5.48 6.00
C ALA A 158 -9.61 4.68 6.13
N PHE A 159 -9.00 4.27 5.01
CA PHE A 159 -7.69 3.62 4.97
C PHE A 159 -6.60 4.50 5.57
N LEU A 160 -6.46 5.73 5.07
CA LEU A 160 -5.43 6.68 5.56
C LEU A 160 -5.63 7.05 7.03
N ALA A 161 -6.89 7.10 7.49
CA ALA A 161 -7.22 7.43 8.87
C ALA A 161 -7.15 6.23 9.83
N CYS A 162 -6.96 5.01 9.31
CA CYS A 162 -7.01 3.75 10.04
C CYS A 162 -8.29 3.61 10.88
N MET A 163 -9.46 3.69 10.23
CA MET A 163 -10.78 3.59 10.88
C MET A 163 -11.86 3.04 9.94
N THR A 164 -13.06 2.76 10.46
CA THR A 164 -14.18 2.32 9.61
C THR A 164 -14.65 3.41 8.64
N GLU A 165 -15.12 3.00 7.45
CA GLU A 165 -15.82 3.91 6.54
C GLU A 165 -17.07 4.52 7.18
N LYS A 166 -17.72 3.79 8.10
CA LYS A 166 -18.85 4.31 8.89
C LYS A 166 -18.44 5.52 9.74
N ALA A 167 -17.27 5.47 10.39
CA ALA A 167 -16.75 6.60 11.17
C ALA A 167 -16.45 7.82 10.28
N VAL A 168 -15.87 7.60 9.10
CA VAL A 168 -15.64 8.67 8.11
C VAL A 168 -16.98 9.26 7.64
N ARG A 169 -17.98 8.44 7.35
CA ARG A 169 -19.34 8.88 6.97
C ARG A 169 -20.05 9.67 8.08
N ASN A 170 -19.76 9.37 9.34
CA ASN A 170 -20.26 10.17 10.46
C ASN A 170 -19.58 11.55 10.51
N ALA A 171 -18.30 11.63 10.15
CA ALA A 171 -17.59 12.90 10.07
C ALA A 171 -18.13 13.82 8.95
N THR A 172 -18.82 13.28 7.93
CA THR A 172 -19.42 14.11 6.87
C THR A 172 -20.73 14.79 7.30
N GLN A 173 -21.29 14.44 8.46
CA GLN A 173 -22.57 14.98 8.93
C GLN A 173 -22.46 16.47 9.27
N PRO A 174 -23.51 17.29 9.02
CA PRO A 174 -23.46 18.74 9.27
C PRO A 174 -23.13 19.13 10.71
N ILE A 175 -23.46 18.26 11.67
CA ILE A 175 -23.28 18.48 13.11
C ILE A 175 -21.93 17.97 13.65
N ALA A 176 -21.09 17.37 12.82
CA ALA A 176 -19.78 16.87 13.24
C ALA A 176 -18.86 18.05 13.61
N ALA A 177 -18.19 17.97 14.76
CA ALA A 177 -17.36 19.05 15.28
C ALA A 177 -16.18 19.39 14.34
N ASP A 178 -15.49 18.37 13.82
CA ASP A 178 -14.54 18.49 12.71
C ASP A 178 -15.14 17.82 11.48
N ARG A 179 -16.03 18.55 10.81
CA ARG A 179 -16.78 18.07 9.66
C ARG A 179 -15.85 17.82 8.48
N LEU A 180 -16.01 16.67 7.84
CA LEU A 180 -15.39 16.31 6.57
C LEU A 180 -16.28 16.77 5.42
N ALA A 181 -15.87 17.82 4.71
CA ALA A 181 -16.62 18.30 3.55
C ALA A 181 -16.55 17.29 2.40
N THR A 182 -17.67 17.11 1.71
CA THR A 182 -17.78 16.17 0.59
C THR A 182 -18.46 16.84 -0.59
N ARG A 183 -18.21 16.31 -1.78
CA ARG A 183 -18.92 16.65 -3.01
C ARG A 183 -19.33 15.40 -3.77
N LYS A 184 -20.08 15.59 -4.86
CA LYS A 184 -20.46 14.52 -5.77
C LYS A 184 -19.49 14.45 -6.95
N GLU A 185 -19.07 13.23 -7.28
CA GLU A 185 -18.35 12.88 -8.50
C GLU A 185 -19.16 11.79 -9.20
N GLY A 186 -19.94 12.19 -10.22
CA GLY A 186 -20.99 11.35 -10.79
C GLY A 186 -21.97 10.85 -9.72
N LYS A 187 -22.05 9.53 -9.52
CA LYS A 187 -22.91 8.90 -8.50
C LYS A 187 -22.22 8.74 -7.13
N ARG A 188 -20.92 9.00 -7.02
CA ARG A 188 -20.11 8.75 -5.83
C ARG A 188 -20.03 10.01 -4.95
N THR A 189 -19.98 9.80 -3.64
CA THR A 189 -19.60 10.86 -2.68
C THR A 189 -18.11 10.77 -2.47
N VAL A 190 -17.41 11.89 -2.67
CA VAL A 190 -15.95 11.98 -2.57
C VAL A 190 -15.55 13.18 -1.72
N VAL A 191 -14.29 13.21 -1.31
CA VAL A 191 -13.64 14.28 -0.57
C VAL A 191 -12.51 14.81 -1.42
N ASP A 192 -12.45 16.13 -1.64
CA ASP A 192 -11.32 16.72 -2.35
C ASP A 192 -10.01 16.50 -1.59
N SER A 193 -8.92 16.22 -2.29
CA SER A 193 -7.65 15.83 -1.66
C SER A 193 -7.12 16.85 -0.63
N PRO A 194 -7.18 18.18 -0.86
CA PRO A 194 -6.81 19.16 0.16
C PRO A 194 -7.69 19.10 1.43
N GLU A 195 -8.99 18.84 1.27
CA GLU A 195 -9.94 18.69 2.39
C GLU A 195 -9.69 17.38 3.14
N ALA A 196 -9.41 16.29 2.42
CA ALA A 196 -9.01 15.02 3.01
C ALA A 196 -7.75 15.21 3.86
N LEU A 197 -6.72 15.86 3.32
CA LEU A 197 -5.49 16.16 4.04
C LEU A 197 -5.75 17.00 5.29
N ARG A 198 -6.53 18.09 5.19
CA ARG A 198 -6.90 18.94 6.33
C ARG A 198 -7.50 18.12 7.46
N TRP A 199 -8.46 17.25 7.14
CA TRP A 199 -9.15 16.43 8.13
C TRP A 199 -8.27 15.29 8.70
N LEU A 200 -7.43 14.69 7.85
CA LEU A 200 -6.50 13.63 8.21
C LEU A 200 -5.42 14.10 9.18
N LYS A 201 -4.92 15.34 9.07
CA LYS A 201 -3.96 15.93 10.03
C LYS A 201 -4.43 15.89 11.49
N GLY A 202 -5.75 15.87 11.72
CA GLY A 202 -6.35 15.75 13.05
C GLY A 202 -6.49 14.30 13.57
N ARG A 203 -6.05 13.29 12.82
CA ARG A 203 -6.25 11.87 13.15
C ARG A 203 -4.98 11.26 13.72
N ARG A 204 -5.11 10.60 14.87
CA ARG A 204 -3.98 9.99 15.62
C ARG A 204 -3.12 9.03 14.79
N ASN A 205 -3.71 8.30 13.85
CA ASN A 205 -3.01 7.25 13.09
C ASN A 205 -2.53 7.74 11.72
N PHE A 206 -2.72 9.01 11.38
CA PHE A 206 -2.24 9.57 10.12
C PHE A 206 -1.00 10.41 10.38
N VAL A 207 0.11 10.02 9.75
CA VAL A 207 1.32 10.84 9.67
C VAL A 207 1.29 11.57 8.33
N GLN A 208 1.41 12.89 8.35
CA GLN A 208 1.50 13.68 7.13
C GLN A 208 2.82 13.34 6.42
N THR A 209 2.79 13.25 5.10
CA THR A 209 3.99 12.97 4.33
C THR A 209 5.03 14.08 4.48
N GLU A 210 6.26 13.67 4.73
CA GLU A 210 7.46 14.49 4.78
C GLU A 210 8.44 14.02 3.70
N LEU A 211 9.04 14.97 2.99
CA LEU A 211 10.09 14.71 2.02
C LEU A 211 11.41 14.50 2.78
N VAL A 212 12.03 13.34 2.60
CA VAL A 212 13.28 12.93 3.28
C VAL A 212 14.42 12.66 2.31
#